data_AF-A0A9Q0WWE5-F1
#
_entry.id   AF-A0A9Q0WWE5-F1
#
_cell.length_a   1.000
_cell.length_b   1.000
_cell.length_c   1.000
_cell.angle_alpha   90.00
_cell.angle_beta   90.00
_cell.angle_gamma   90.00
#
_symmetry.space_group_name_H-M   'P 1'
#
loop_
_entity.id
_entity.type
_entity.pdbx_description
1 polymer ?
#
loop_
_entity_poly.entity_id
_entity_poly.type
_entity_poly.pdbx_seq_one_letter_code
_entity_poly.pdbx_strand_id
1 'polypeptide(L)'
;MKGSNVFFSILSAHHLFILLLCLFIAGSSCLKIGETCSSNSTCDPGLSCQSCSANGNTRQRCTMIQPSSPTSKVKGLAFNKYSWLTTHNSYAQSDTGSASLSPKNQEDTVTSQLKNGVRGLMLDMYDFQNDIWLCHSFNGNCYNFTAFQPAINVLKEIETFLAANPSEIVTIFIEDYVTSPQGLTKVFNASGLREYWFPVSKMPKNGEDWPTVDEMVQQNQRLVVFTSKSSKEATEEIAYNWKYVVENQYGDDGMKAGSCPNRNESSPMNTKTISLVLQNYFKT
;
A
#
# COMPACT_ATOMS: atom_id res chain seq x y z
N MET A 1 -20.75 16.32 -78.77
CA MET A 1 -20.66 16.93 -77.43
C MET A 1 -21.07 15.89 -76.40
N LYS A 2 -20.09 15.20 -75.79
CA LYS A 2 -20.28 14.23 -74.72
C LYS A 2 -19.93 14.92 -73.41
N GLY A 3 -20.95 15.27 -72.62
CA GLY A 3 -20.83 15.75 -71.26
C GLY A 3 -21.70 14.89 -70.35
N SER A 4 -21.33 14.83 -69.08
CA SER A 4 -21.95 14.06 -67.99
C SER A 4 -21.52 12.60 -67.90
N ASN A 5 -20.61 12.34 -66.95
CA ASN A 5 -20.64 11.18 -66.05
C ASN A 5 -19.52 11.18 -64.99
N VAL A 6 -18.69 12.22 -64.91
CA VAL A 6 -17.56 12.23 -63.95
C VAL A 6 -17.96 12.78 -62.56
N PHE A 7 -19.00 13.60 -62.44
CA PHE A 7 -19.36 14.25 -61.17
C PHE A 7 -20.15 13.38 -60.16
N PHE A 8 -20.91 12.38 -60.61
CA PHE A 8 -21.70 11.52 -59.72
C PHE A 8 -20.88 10.40 -59.04
N SER A 9 -19.71 10.05 -59.59
CA SER A 9 -18.88 8.96 -59.07
C SER A 9 -17.99 9.39 -57.89
N ILE A 10 -17.61 10.67 -57.82
CA ILE A 10 -16.72 11.23 -56.79
C ILE A 10 -17.46 11.47 -55.46
N LEU A 11 -18.74 11.86 -55.51
CA LEU A 11 -19.57 12.08 -54.32
C LEU A 11 -19.87 10.77 -53.56
N SER A 12 -20.03 9.67 -54.31
CA SER A 12 -20.24 8.31 -53.78
C SER A 12 -18.99 7.78 -53.04
N ALA A 13 -17.81 7.99 -53.61
CA ALA A 13 -16.54 7.53 -53.03
C ALA A 13 -16.19 8.26 -51.72
N HIS A 14 -16.47 9.57 -51.60
CA HIS A 14 -16.23 10.33 -50.37
C HIS A 14 -17.17 9.92 -49.24
N HIS A 15 -18.45 9.66 -49.51
CA HIS A 15 -19.37 9.14 -48.49
C HIS A 15 -19.00 7.72 -48.04
N LEU A 16 -18.54 6.87 -48.96
CA LEU A 16 -18.06 5.53 -48.64
C LEU A 16 -16.77 5.58 -47.81
N PHE A 17 -15.85 6.50 -48.10
CA PHE A 17 -14.61 6.70 -47.35
C PHE A 17 -14.87 7.28 -45.94
N ILE A 18 -15.84 8.19 -45.80
CA ILE A 18 -16.27 8.72 -44.49
C ILE A 18 -16.99 7.63 -43.66
N LEU A 19 -17.83 6.79 -44.29
CA LEU A 19 -18.45 5.64 -43.62
C LEU A 19 -17.41 4.60 -43.19
N LEU A 20 -16.42 4.30 -44.03
CA LEU A 20 -15.30 3.42 -43.68
C LEU A 20 -14.44 4.00 -42.56
N LEU A 21 -14.14 5.31 -42.57
CA LEU A 21 -13.42 5.98 -41.48
C LEU A 21 -14.24 5.96 -40.18
N CYS A 22 -15.56 6.16 -40.24
CA CYS A 22 -16.45 6.02 -39.08
C CYS A 22 -16.58 4.56 -38.58
N LEU A 23 -16.45 3.56 -39.46
CA LEU A 23 -16.40 2.14 -39.10
C LEU A 23 -15.04 1.74 -38.48
N PHE A 24 -13.95 2.42 -38.84
CA PHE A 24 -12.65 2.27 -38.14
C PHE A 24 -12.59 3.04 -36.81
N ILE A 25 -13.47 4.02 -36.61
CA ILE A 25 -13.66 4.75 -35.34
C ILE A 25 -14.81 4.13 -34.51
N ALA A 26 -15.46 3.06 -34.99
CA ALA A 26 -16.38 2.25 -34.19
C ALA A 26 -15.56 1.58 -33.08
N GLY A 27 -15.50 2.28 -31.95
CA GLY A 27 -14.56 2.05 -30.88
C GLY A 27 -14.55 0.62 -30.41
N SER A 28 -13.34 0.09 -30.22
CA SER A 28 -13.13 -0.88 -29.16
C SER A 28 -13.50 -0.17 -27.86
N SER A 29 -14.76 -0.27 -27.47
CA SER A 29 -15.23 0.22 -26.18
C SER A 29 -14.48 -0.60 -25.13
N CYS A 30 -13.48 0.03 -24.51
CA CYS A 30 -12.79 -0.58 -23.40
C CYS A 30 -13.80 -0.85 -22.29
N LEU A 31 -13.61 -1.99 -21.62
CA LEU A 31 -14.54 -2.46 -20.61
C LEU A 31 -14.33 -1.69 -19.31
N LYS A 32 -15.42 -1.19 -18.73
CA LYS A 32 -15.44 -0.45 -17.47
C LYS A 32 -15.23 -1.38 -16.28
N ILE A 33 -14.94 -0.79 -15.13
CA ILE A 33 -14.82 -1.53 -13.87
C ILE A 33 -16.04 -2.41 -13.61
N GLY A 34 -15.80 -3.67 -13.26
CA GLY A 34 -16.82 -4.67 -13.00
C GLY A 34 -17.43 -5.32 -14.25
N GLU A 35 -17.17 -4.84 -15.46
CA GLU A 35 -17.62 -5.50 -16.69
C GLU A 35 -16.85 -6.81 -16.92
N THR A 36 -17.50 -7.76 -17.60
CA THR A 36 -16.89 -9.07 -17.88
C THR A 36 -15.90 -8.95 -19.00
N CYS A 37 -14.69 -9.44 -18.76
CA CYS A 37 -13.60 -9.42 -19.72
C CYS A 37 -13.16 -10.86 -20.03
N SER A 38 -12.36 -11.00 -21.10
CA SER A 38 -11.64 -12.19 -21.48
C SER A 38 -10.24 -11.79 -21.96
N SER A 39 -9.38 -12.76 -22.30
CA SER A 39 -8.04 -12.53 -22.83
C SER A 39 -7.98 -11.59 -24.05
N ASN A 40 -9.09 -11.47 -24.80
CA ASN A 40 -9.16 -10.71 -26.04
C ASN A 40 -9.82 -9.33 -25.89
N SER A 41 -10.29 -8.98 -24.69
CA SER A 41 -10.95 -7.69 -24.43
C SER A 41 -10.07 -6.78 -23.60
N THR A 42 -9.92 -5.52 -24.02
CA THR A 42 -9.17 -4.50 -23.27
C THR A 42 -10.06 -3.82 -22.24
N CYS A 43 -9.70 -3.91 -20.97
CA CYS A 43 -10.28 -3.06 -19.93
C CYS A 43 -9.84 -1.60 -20.10
N ASP A 44 -10.56 -0.66 -19.51
CA ASP A 44 -10.15 0.76 -19.46
C ASP A 44 -8.73 0.91 -18.87
N PRO A 45 -7.98 1.96 -19.27
CA PRO A 45 -6.67 2.24 -18.68
C PRO A 45 -6.71 2.25 -17.15
N GLY A 46 -5.77 1.55 -16.50
CA GLY A 46 -5.74 1.37 -15.04
C GLY A 46 -6.60 0.23 -14.51
N LEU A 47 -7.19 -0.58 -15.40
CA LEU A 47 -7.89 -1.82 -15.05
C LEU A 47 -7.17 -3.05 -15.65
N SER A 48 -7.26 -4.19 -14.96
CA SER A 48 -6.83 -5.49 -15.47
C SER A 48 -7.96 -6.50 -15.40
N CYS A 49 -7.96 -7.40 -16.38
CA CYS A 49 -8.92 -8.49 -16.46
C CYS A 49 -8.54 -9.59 -15.48
N GLN A 50 -9.24 -9.66 -14.34
CA GLN A 50 -8.92 -10.55 -13.23
C GLN A 50 -10.15 -11.30 -12.73
N SER A 51 -9.96 -12.49 -12.17
CA SER A 51 -10.99 -13.22 -11.44
C SER A 51 -10.69 -13.19 -9.95
N CYS A 52 -11.72 -13.08 -9.11
CA CYS A 52 -11.56 -13.22 -7.66
C CYS A 52 -11.92 -14.65 -7.24
N SER A 53 -10.98 -15.58 -7.38
CA SER A 53 -11.23 -17.00 -7.05
C SER A 53 -11.63 -17.21 -5.58
N ALA A 54 -11.26 -16.29 -4.70
CA ALA A 54 -11.51 -16.36 -3.25
C ALA A 54 -13.00 -16.41 -2.87
N ASN A 55 -13.91 -15.88 -3.70
CA ASN A 55 -15.35 -15.96 -3.46
C ASN A 55 -16.06 -16.99 -4.35
N GLY A 56 -15.30 -17.90 -4.98
CA GLY A 56 -15.82 -18.90 -5.92
C GLY A 56 -16.22 -18.32 -7.28
N ASN A 57 -15.98 -17.03 -7.54
CA ASN A 57 -16.29 -16.40 -8.81
C ASN A 57 -15.11 -16.52 -9.79
N THR A 58 -15.22 -17.47 -10.70
CA THR A 58 -14.24 -17.69 -11.78
C THR A 58 -14.42 -16.73 -12.95
N ARG A 59 -15.47 -15.90 -12.96
CA ARG A 59 -15.73 -14.96 -14.06
C ARG A 59 -14.75 -13.80 -13.99
N GLN A 60 -13.95 -13.66 -15.03
CA GLN A 60 -13.02 -12.53 -15.15
C GLN A 60 -13.79 -11.22 -15.34
N ARG A 61 -13.37 -10.19 -14.60
CA ARG A 61 -13.92 -8.84 -14.67
C ARG A 61 -12.79 -7.83 -14.73
N CYS A 62 -13.07 -6.67 -15.31
CA CYS A 62 -12.17 -5.55 -15.24
C CYS A 62 -12.12 -5.02 -13.80
N THR A 63 -10.97 -5.15 -13.17
CA THR A 63 -10.71 -4.75 -11.79
C THR A 63 -9.65 -3.66 -11.76
N MET A 64 -9.73 -2.75 -10.78
CA MET A 64 -8.68 -1.77 -10.59
C MET A 64 -7.41 -2.49 -10.18
N ILE A 65 -6.32 -2.21 -10.89
CA ILE A 65 -4.97 -2.65 -10.49
C ILE A 65 -4.34 -1.69 -9.46
N GLN A 66 -4.87 -0.49 -9.35
CA GLN A 66 -4.41 0.55 -8.43
C GLN A 66 -5.62 1.25 -7.81
N PRO A 67 -5.66 1.41 -6.47
CA PRO A 67 -6.68 2.20 -5.81
C PRO A 67 -6.50 3.68 -6.17
N SER A 68 -7.59 4.44 -6.16
CA SER A 68 -7.47 5.89 -6.31
C SER A 68 -6.79 6.49 -5.08
N SER A 69 -5.80 7.35 -5.29
CA SER A 69 -5.15 8.09 -4.20
C SER A 69 -6.19 8.89 -3.40
N PRO A 70 -6.30 8.71 -2.06
CA PRO A 70 -7.29 9.41 -1.24
C PRO A 70 -7.18 10.94 -1.34
N THR A 71 -5.96 11.46 -1.41
CA THR A 71 -5.67 12.91 -1.49
C THR A 71 -6.00 13.50 -2.86
N SER A 72 -6.15 12.67 -3.90
CA SER A 72 -6.65 13.11 -5.21
C SER A 72 -8.16 13.34 -5.22
N LYS A 73 -8.90 12.73 -4.30
CA LYS A 73 -10.36 12.81 -4.22
C LYS A 73 -10.82 13.98 -3.35
N VAL A 74 -10.17 14.17 -2.21
CA VAL A 74 -10.41 15.29 -1.29
C VAL A 74 -9.05 15.75 -0.76
N LYS A 75 -8.83 17.06 -0.71
CA LYS A 75 -7.60 17.71 -0.19
C LYS A 75 -7.85 18.39 1.15
N GLY A 76 -6.79 18.73 1.87
CA GLY A 76 -6.86 19.51 3.10
C GLY A 76 -7.45 18.79 4.32
N LEU A 77 -7.63 17.46 4.27
CA LEU A 77 -8.04 16.71 5.45
C LEU A 77 -6.85 16.35 6.32
N ALA A 78 -7.10 16.23 7.62
CA ALA A 78 -6.18 15.65 8.60
C ALA A 78 -5.79 14.21 8.20
N PHE A 79 -4.54 13.81 8.49
CA PHE A 79 -4.03 12.47 8.14
C PHE A 79 -4.92 11.31 8.61
N ASN A 80 -5.51 11.43 9.80
CA ASN A 80 -6.44 10.45 10.39
C ASN A 80 -7.87 10.46 9.78
N LYS A 81 -8.13 11.30 8.77
CA LYS A 81 -9.42 11.33 8.05
C LYS A 81 -9.33 10.69 6.66
N TYR A 82 -8.17 10.16 6.30
CA TYR A 82 -7.97 9.36 5.11
C TYR A 82 -7.87 7.87 5.46
N SER A 83 -8.27 7.02 4.51
CA SER A 83 -8.04 5.58 4.57
C SER A 83 -6.85 5.22 3.69
N TRP A 84 -5.89 4.48 4.24
CA TRP A 84 -4.63 4.14 3.57
C TRP A 84 -4.51 2.63 3.39
N LEU A 85 -4.28 2.18 2.15
CA LEU A 85 -4.02 0.78 1.88
C LEU A 85 -2.71 0.37 2.56
N THR A 86 -2.78 -0.68 3.38
CA THR A 86 -1.67 -1.21 4.18
C THR A 86 -1.44 -2.68 3.86
N THR A 87 -0.19 -3.10 3.69
CA THR A 87 0.16 -4.51 3.44
C THR A 87 0.84 -5.15 4.65
N HIS A 88 0.45 -6.39 4.96
CA HIS A 88 1.03 -7.19 6.04
C HIS A 88 2.31 -7.89 5.58
N ASN A 89 3.38 -7.81 6.38
CA ASN A 89 4.71 -8.34 6.03
C ASN A 89 5.11 -7.96 4.60
N SER A 90 5.12 -6.65 4.33
CA SER A 90 5.25 -6.09 2.97
C SER A 90 6.51 -6.57 2.24
N TYR A 91 7.52 -7.03 2.99
CA TYR A 91 8.79 -7.52 2.49
C TYR A 91 8.79 -9.00 2.09
N ALA A 92 7.79 -9.78 2.52
CA ALA A 92 7.75 -11.23 2.38
C ALA A 92 7.23 -11.65 0.99
N GLN A 93 7.98 -11.28 -0.05
CA GLN A 93 7.62 -11.54 -1.44
C GLN A 93 8.13 -12.89 -1.97
N SER A 94 7.56 -13.32 -3.10
CA SER A 94 7.76 -14.67 -3.62
C SER A 94 9.12 -14.97 -4.29
N ASP A 95 9.97 -13.98 -4.54
CA ASP A 95 11.05 -14.09 -5.53
C ASP A 95 12.47 -13.68 -5.06
N THR A 96 12.84 -13.93 -3.80
CA THR A 96 14.19 -13.58 -3.29
C THR A 96 15.30 -14.58 -3.65
N GLY A 97 15.02 -15.62 -4.45
CA GLY A 97 16.02 -16.62 -4.87
C GLY A 97 16.63 -17.47 -3.72
N SER A 98 16.18 -17.24 -2.49
CA SER A 98 16.58 -18.00 -1.31
C SER A 98 15.58 -19.12 -1.03
N ALA A 99 16.06 -20.26 -0.53
CA ALA A 99 15.22 -21.35 -0.05
C ALA A 99 14.57 -21.00 1.31
N SER A 100 13.89 -19.86 1.38
CA SER A 100 13.11 -19.47 2.55
C SER A 100 11.91 -20.40 2.68
N LEU A 101 11.79 -21.05 3.84
CA LEU A 101 10.65 -21.90 4.20
C LEU A 101 9.53 -21.10 4.85
N SER A 102 9.74 -19.81 5.06
CA SER A 102 8.77 -18.94 5.69
C SER A 102 7.61 -18.62 4.75
N PRO A 103 6.37 -18.50 5.26
CA PRO A 103 5.23 -18.10 4.45
C PRO A 103 5.49 -16.76 3.77
N LYS A 104 5.03 -16.66 2.52
CA LYS A 104 5.07 -15.45 1.70
C LYS A 104 3.74 -14.72 1.85
N ASN A 105 3.79 -13.40 1.91
CA ASN A 105 2.61 -12.55 2.04
C ASN A 105 2.31 -11.75 0.77
N GLN A 106 3.32 -11.48 -0.05
CA GLN A 106 3.21 -10.56 -1.18
C GLN A 106 3.67 -11.19 -2.50
N GLU A 107 3.05 -10.76 -3.59
CA GLU A 107 3.52 -11.04 -4.95
C GLU A 107 4.47 -9.94 -5.47
N ASP A 108 4.28 -8.72 -4.96
CA ASP A 108 4.97 -7.51 -5.38
C ASP A 108 6.12 -7.12 -4.46
N THR A 109 7.17 -6.52 -5.04
CA THR A 109 8.21 -5.78 -4.27
C THR A 109 7.59 -4.61 -3.51
N VAL A 110 8.29 -4.10 -2.49
CA VAL A 110 7.84 -2.89 -1.78
C VAL A 110 7.76 -1.70 -2.73
N THR A 111 8.72 -1.56 -3.65
CA THR A 111 8.66 -0.56 -4.73
C THR A 111 7.37 -0.68 -5.56
N SER A 112 6.99 -1.91 -5.96
CA SER A 112 5.76 -2.15 -6.72
C SER A 112 4.52 -1.84 -5.89
N GLN A 113 4.47 -2.27 -4.62
CA GLN A 113 3.37 -1.98 -3.71
C GLN A 113 3.14 -0.46 -3.57
N LEU A 114 4.20 0.33 -3.36
CA LEU A 114 4.13 1.78 -3.27
C LEU A 114 3.65 2.42 -4.57
N LYS A 115 4.16 1.96 -5.73
CA LYS A 115 3.67 2.39 -7.06
C LYS A 115 2.20 2.05 -7.26
N ASN A 116 1.74 0.95 -6.68
CA ASN A 116 0.37 0.45 -6.75
C ASN A 116 -0.55 1.04 -5.67
N GLY A 117 -0.15 2.12 -5.00
CA GLY A 117 -1.02 2.90 -4.12
C GLY A 117 -1.01 2.47 -2.65
N VAL A 118 -0.19 1.50 -2.26
CA VAL A 118 0.06 1.19 -0.84
C VAL A 118 0.73 2.38 -0.18
N ARG A 119 0.28 2.75 1.02
CA ARG A 119 0.83 3.84 1.84
C ARG A 119 1.07 3.44 3.30
N GLY A 120 0.70 2.22 3.69
CA GLY A 120 1.09 1.60 4.95
C GLY A 120 1.87 0.30 4.69
N LEU A 121 2.94 0.07 5.44
CA LEU A 121 3.78 -1.12 5.33
C LEU A 121 4.00 -1.73 6.72
N MET A 122 3.71 -3.01 6.89
CA MET A 122 4.03 -3.74 8.13
C MET A 122 5.32 -4.54 7.93
N LEU A 123 6.29 -4.32 8.81
CA LEU A 123 7.64 -4.86 8.71
C LEU A 123 8.02 -5.54 10.04
N ASP A 124 8.42 -6.80 10.00
CA ASP A 124 8.92 -7.49 11.18
C ASP A 124 10.44 -7.37 11.19
N MET A 125 11.00 -6.69 12.19
CA MET A 125 12.43 -6.40 12.25
C MET A 125 13.09 -7.15 13.40
N TYR A 126 14.20 -7.82 13.09
CA TYR A 126 14.95 -8.67 14.01
C TYR A 126 16.44 -8.31 13.99
N ASP A 127 17.13 -8.50 15.11
CA ASP A 127 18.59 -8.63 15.10
C ASP A 127 18.97 -9.96 14.45
N PHE A 128 19.77 -9.93 13.38
CA PHE A 128 20.26 -11.13 12.71
C PHE A 128 21.56 -10.87 11.97
N GLN A 129 22.51 -11.80 12.03
CA GLN A 129 23.82 -11.67 11.36
C GLN A 129 24.53 -10.32 11.60
N ASN A 130 24.44 -9.80 12.84
CA ASN A 130 24.99 -8.49 13.26
C ASN A 130 24.41 -7.27 12.53
N ASP A 131 23.20 -7.38 11.97
CA ASP A 131 22.46 -6.29 11.33
C ASP A 131 20.95 -6.41 11.64
N ILE A 132 20.15 -5.46 11.16
CA ILE A 132 18.69 -5.50 11.26
C ILE A 132 18.12 -6.15 10.00
N TRP A 133 17.38 -7.24 10.18
CA TRP A 133 16.80 -8.03 9.10
C TRP A 133 15.29 -8.06 9.16
N LEU A 134 14.69 -8.27 7.98
CA LEU A 134 13.29 -8.56 7.85
C LEU A 134 13.10 -10.08 7.81
N CYS A 135 12.35 -10.60 8.78
CA CYS A 135 12.18 -12.04 8.97
C CYS A 135 10.75 -12.37 9.35
N HIS A 136 10.14 -13.34 8.67
CA HIS A 136 8.84 -13.85 9.08
C HIS A 136 9.06 -15.12 9.90
N SER A 137 9.13 -14.93 11.22
CA SER A 137 9.71 -15.90 12.16
C SER A 137 8.88 -16.01 13.45
N PHE A 138 9.38 -16.75 14.43
CA PHE A 138 8.68 -17.02 15.69
C PHE A 138 9.61 -16.89 16.90
N ASN A 139 9.01 -16.71 18.09
CA ASN A 139 9.71 -16.59 19.38
C ASN A 139 10.78 -15.47 19.41
N GLY A 140 10.61 -14.41 18.61
CA GLY A 140 11.53 -13.28 18.58
C GLY A 140 12.94 -13.56 18.07
N ASN A 141 13.13 -14.66 17.34
CA ASN A 141 14.42 -15.02 16.74
C ASN A 141 14.31 -15.10 15.22
N CYS A 142 15.32 -14.62 14.50
CA CYS A 142 15.44 -14.80 13.07
C CYS A 142 16.43 -15.93 12.74
N TYR A 143 16.13 -16.71 11.71
CA TYR A 143 16.93 -17.84 11.26
C TYR A 143 17.20 -17.73 9.76
N ASN A 144 18.22 -18.42 9.26
CA ASN A 144 18.54 -18.40 7.83
C ASN A 144 17.35 -18.81 6.93
N PHE A 145 16.45 -19.68 7.41
CA PHE A 145 15.28 -20.14 6.66
C PHE A 145 14.02 -19.28 6.87
N THR A 146 14.07 -18.29 7.78
CA THR A 146 13.00 -17.32 8.03
C THR A 146 13.36 -15.89 7.63
N ALA A 147 14.65 -15.63 7.39
CA ALA A 147 15.18 -14.36 6.90
C ALA A 147 14.82 -14.15 5.43
N PHE A 148 14.39 -12.92 5.10
CA PHE A 148 14.15 -12.52 3.71
C PHE A 148 15.29 -11.67 3.17
N GLN A 149 15.61 -10.57 3.86
CA GLN A 149 16.69 -9.66 3.47
C GLN A 149 17.02 -8.67 4.60
N PRO A 150 18.19 -8.00 4.55
CA PRO A 150 18.48 -6.86 5.41
C PRO A 150 17.41 -5.77 5.29
N ALA A 151 16.99 -5.20 6.43
CA ALA A 151 15.93 -4.19 6.46
C ALA A 151 16.30 -2.91 5.68
N ILE A 152 17.60 -2.59 5.64
CA ILE A 152 18.12 -1.43 4.91
C ILE A 152 17.73 -1.42 3.43
N ASN A 153 17.56 -2.58 2.79
CA ASN A 153 17.17 -2.66 1.38
C ASN A 153 15.76 -2.12 1.16
N VAL A 154 14.79 -2.62 1.93
CA VAL A 154 13.39 -2.17 1.87
C VAL A 154 13.28 -0.72 2.31
N LEU A 155 14.00 -0.30 3.34
CA LEU A 155 13.99 1.11 3.77
C LEU A 155 14.53 2.06 2.69
N LYS A 156 15.51 1.63 1.88
CA LYS A 156 15.99 2.39 0.72
C LYS A 156 14.97 2.43 -0.43
N GLU A 157 14.19 1.36 -0.64
CA GLU A 157 13.08 1.41 -1.60
C GLU A 157 12.05 2.47 -1.21
N ILE A 158 11.72 2.57 0.08
CA ILE A 158 10.79 3.58 0.62
C ILE A 158 11.39 4.98 0.49
N GLU A 159 12.69 5.14 0.80
CA GLU A 159 13.38 6.42 0.66
C GLU A 159 13.34 6.90 -0.79
N THR A 160 13.73 6.04 -1.73
CA THR A 160 13.73 6.35 -3.17
C THR A 160 12.33 6.74 -3.65
N PHE A 161 11.29 6.07 -3.14
CA PHE A 161 9.91 6.42 -3.44
C PHE A 161 9.54 7.81 -2.89
N LEU A 162 9.82 8.10 -1.62
CA LEU A 162 9.51 9.41 -1.02
C LEU A 162 10.28 10.55 -1.67
N ALA A 163 11.54 10.33 -2.05
CA ALA A 163 12.37 11.30 -2.76
C ALA A 163 11.79 11.63 -4.15
N ALA A 164 11.35 10.60 -4.89
CA ALA A 164 10.77 10.78 -6.21
C ALA A 164 9.34 11.35 -6.19
N ASN A 165 8.63 11.25 -5.05
CA ASN A 165 7.22 11.61 -4.93
C ASN A 165 7.00 12.58 -3.76
N PRO A 166 7.27 13.89 -3.93
CA PRO A 166 7.30 14.86 -2.83
C PRO A 166 5.94 15.10 -2.16
N SER A 167 4.83 14.76 -2.81
CA SER A 167 3.47 14.88 -2.25
C SER A 167 2.97 13.64 -1.51
N GLU A 168 3.76 12.57 -1.47
CA GLU A 168 3.34 11.29 -0.90
C GLU A 168 3.78 11.14 0.55
N ILE A 169 2.97 10.42 1.33
CA ILE A 169 3.22 10.07 2.75
C ILE A 169 3.23 8.56 2.89
N VAL A 170 4.17 8.00 3.66
CA VAL A 170 4.22 6.57 3.96
C VAL A 170 4.15 6.35 5.47
N THR A 171 3.44 5.30 5.87
CA THR A 171 3.38 4.81 7.25
C THR A 171 4.09 3.46 7.35
N ILE A 172 4.93 3.28 8.36
CA ILE A 172 5.58 2.00 8.66
C ILE A 172 5.12 1.54 10.05
N PHE A 173 4.63 0.31 10.13
CA PHE A 173 4.35 -0.39 11.39
C PHE A 173 5.42 -1.47 11.58
N ILE A 174 6.18 -1.38 12.67
CA ILE A 174 7.26 -2.32 12.96
C ILE A 174 6.79 -3.33 14.01
N GLU A 175 6.74 -4.60 13.64
CA GLU A 175 6.74 -5.68 14.63
C GLU A 175 8.19 -5.89 15.08
N ASP A 176 8.50 -5.31 16.24
CA ASP A 176 9.87 -5.04 16.65
C ASP A 176 10.42 -6.13 17.58
N TYR A 177 11.40 -6.87 17.08
CA TYR A 177 12.22 -7.83 17.80
C TYR A 177 13.68 -7.38 17.92
N VAL A 178 13.96 -6.10 17.67
CA VAL A 178 15.31 -5.51 17.72
C VAL A 178 15.67 -5.13 19.15
N THR A 179 16.62 -5.85 19.70
CA THR A 179 17.19 -5.68 21.04
C THR A 179 18.51 -4.90 21.03
N SER A 180 19.20 -4.85 19.88
CA SER A 180 20.47 -4.12 19.76
C SER A 180 20.29 -2.63 20.09
N PRO A 181 21.25 -2.01 20.82
CA PRO A 181 21.14 -0.60 21.19
C PRO A 181 21.04 0.32 19.99
N GLN A 182 19.93 1.06 19.91
CA GLN A 182 19.60 1.99 18.82
C GLN A 182 19.56 1.32 17.43
N GLY A 183 19.27 0.03 17.35
CA GLY A 183 19.27 -0.72 16.08
C GLY A 183 18.35 -0.10 15.03
N LEU A 184 17.11 0.24 15.41
CA LEU A 184 16.15 0.88 14.52
C LEU A 184 16.61 2.28 14.10
N THR A 185 17.04 3.11 15.07
CA THR A 185 17.53 4.47 14.79
C THR A 185 18.70 4.44 13.82
N LYS A 186 19.67 3.52 13.99
CA LYS A 186 20.82 3.39 13.10
C LYS A 186 20.40 3.00 11.68
N VAL A 187 19.50 2.03 11.52
CA VAL A 187 19.09 1.57 10.18
C VAL A 187 18.23 2.62 9.45
N PHE A 188 17.38 3.37 10.16
CA PHE A 188 16.63 4.49 9.58
C PHE A 188 17.53 5.70 9.24
N ASN A 189 18.58 5.97 10.02
CA ASN A 189 19.58 6.98 9.67
C ASN A 189 20.33 6.56 8.41
N ALA A 190 20.78 5.30 8.36
CA ALA A 190 21.54 4.77 7.23
C ALA A 190 20.71 4.70 5.93
N SER A 191 19.38 4.56 6.03
CA SER A 191 18.51 4.55 4.86
C SER A 191 18.23 5.94 4.29
N GLY A 192 18.46 7.02 5.05
CA GLY A 192 18.09 8.40 4.68
C GLY A 192 16.67 8.81 5.08
N LEU A 193 15.85 7.86 5.57
CA LEU A 193 14.43 8.10 5.88
C LEU A 193 14.17 9.09 7.02
N ARG A 194 15.17 9.36 7.89
CA ARG A 194 15.00 10.37 8.95
C ARG A 194 14.72 11.78 8.40
N GLU A 195 15.09 12.07 7.16
CA GLU A 195 14.75 13.35 6.51
C GLU A 195 13.24 13.56 6.41
N TYR A 196 12.46 12.48 6.30
CA TYR A 196 11.01 12.54 6.13
C TYR A 196 10.22 12.37 7.45
N TRP A 197 10.91 12.24 8.58
CA TRP A 197 10.32 11.73 9.82
C TRP A 197 9.25 12.65 10.43
N PHE A 198 8.07 12.10 10.72
CA PHE A 198 7.06 12.79 11.51
C PHE A 198 7.36 12.60 13.02
N PRO A 199 7.64 13.68 13.77
CA PRO A 199 8.14 13.56 15.14
C PRO A 199 7.03 13.22 16.14
N VAL A 200 7.35 12.35 17.11
CA VAL A 200 6.44 11.95 18.21
C VAL A 200 5.89 13.15 18.98
N SER A 201 6.68 14.20 19.14
CA SER A 201 6.28 15.43 19.84
C SER A 201 5.13 16.19 19.17
N LYS A 202 4.89 15.97 17.87
CA LYS A 202 3.77 16.54 17.11
C LYS A 202 2.58 15.57 16.94
N MET A 203 2.68 14.33 17.42
CA MET A 203 1.57 13.39 17.32
C MET A 203 0.42 13.84 18.23
N PRO A 204 -0.81 13.97 17.69
CA PRO A 204 -1.96 14.40 18.48
C PRO A 204 -2.28 13.44 19.61
N LYS A 205 -2.97 13.95 20.62
CA LYS A 205 -3.43 13.19 21.78
C LYS A 205 -4.93 13.33 21.93
N ASN A 206 -5.54 12.47 22.73
CA ASN A 206 -6.96 12.58 23.11
C ASN A 206 -7.94 12.63 21.93
N GLY A 207 -7.63 11.95 20.82
CA GLY A 207 -8.51 11.83 19.67
C GLY A 207 -8.52 13.06 18.76
N GLU A 208 -7.61 14.02 18.98
CA GLU A 208 -7.45 15.19 18.13
C GLU A 208 -7.05 14.82 16.71
N ASP A 209 -7.33 15.75 15.80
CA ASP A 209 -6.95 15.62 14.40
C ASP A 209 -5.44 15.76 14.25
N TRP A 210 -4.89 14.92 13.37
CA TRP A 210 -3.51 15.05 12.91
C TRP A 210 -3.37 16.30 12.06
N PRO A 211 -2.13 16.82 11.86
CA PRO A 211 -1.89 17.79 10.82
C PRO A 211 -2.49 17.32 9.49
N THR A 212 -2.89 18.28 8.67
CA THR A 212 -3.36 17.97 7.33
C THR A 212 -2.23 17.31 6.53
N VAL A 213 -2.60 16.45 5.59
CA VAL A 213 -1.61 15.82 4.71
C VAL A 213 -0.81 16.89 3.96
N ASP A 214 -1.44 18.00 3.58
CA ASP A 214 -0.79 19.13 2.91
C ASP A 214 0.27 19.80 3.82
N GLU A 215 0.00 19.99 5.11
CA GLU A 215 0.97 20.52 6.08
C GLU A 215 2.13 19.56 6.33
N MET A 216 1.84 18.26 6.45
CA MET A 216 2.87 17.22 6.60
C MET A 216 3.80 17.20 5.39
N VAL A 217 3.24 17.27 4.18
CA VAL A 217 3.99 17.37 2.91
C VAL A 217 4.83 18.65 2.86
N GLN A 218 4.25 19.81 3.17
CA GLN A 218 4.94 21.10 3.13
C GLN A 218 6.14 21.15 4.08
N GLN A 219 6.05 20.47 5.23
CA GLN A 219 7.12 20.39 6.22
C GLN A 219 8.10 19.23 5.96
N ASN A 220 7.93 18.48 4.85
CA ASN A 220 8.63 17.25 4.54
C ASN A 220 8.52 16.17 5.63
N GLN A 221 7.47 16.20 6.47
CA GLN A 221 7.20 15.23 7.53
C GLN A 221 6.30 14.11 7.01
N ARG A 222 6.81 13.36 6.04
CA ARG A 222 6.05 12.44 5.17
C ARG A 222 6.21 10.97 5.53
N LEU A 223 6.90 10.65 6.62
CA LEU A 223 7.08 9.30 7.11
C LEU A 223 6.60 9.18 8.56
N VAL A 224 5.54 8.42 8.79
CA VAL A 224 5.02 8.09 10.12
C VAL A 224 5.48 6.68 10.49
N VAL A 225 6.14 6.50 11.63
CA VAL A 225 6.68 5.19 12.03
C VAL A 225 6.22 4.81 13.43
N PHE A 226 5.66 3.60 13.54
CA PHE A 226 5.24 2.98 14.79
C PHE A 226 6.07 1.72 15.06
N THR A 227 6.26 1.39 16.34
CA THR A 227 6.87 0.14 16.81
C THR A 227 5.99 -0.54 17.85
N SER A 228 6.00 -1.88 17.86
CA SER A 228 5.33 -2.71 18.87
C SER A 228 6.02 -2.72 20.24
N LYS A 229 7.18 -2.05 20.41
CA LYS A 229 7.89 -1.97 21.69
C LYS A 229 7.78 -0.59 22.33
N SER A 230 7.07 -0.52 23.46
CA SER A 230 6.80 0.74 24.17
C SER A 230 8.05 1.51 24.60
N SER A 231 9.13 0.81 24.95
CA SER A 231 10.39 1.43 25.36
C SER A 231 11.05 2.28 24.27
N LYS A 232 10.82 1.95 23.00
CA LYS A 232 11.42 2.64 21.85
C LYS A 232 10.96 4.07 21.68
N GLU A 233 9.79 4.43 22.20
CA GLU A 233 9.34 5.81 22.18
C GLU A 233 10.23 6.70 23.05
N ALA A 234 10.63 6.21 24.22
CA ALA A 234 11.51 6.94 25.13
C ALA A 234 12.99 6.87 24.71
N THR A 235 13.43 5.76 24.11
CA THR A 235 14.85 5.52 23.84
C THR A 235 15.29 5.85 22.41
N GLU A 236 14.37 5.82 21.44
CA GLU A 236 14.68 5.96 20.01
C GLU A 236 13.74 6.98 19.30
N GLU A 237 12.80 7.58 20.04
CA GLU A 237 11.77 8.49 19.54
C GLU A 237 10.93 7.88 18.40
N ILE A 238 10.66 6.58 18.49
CA ILE A 238 9.76 5.85 17.57
C ILE A 238 8.45 5.60 18.30
N ALA A 239 7.34 6.04 17.72
CA ALA A 239 6.04 6.03 18.39
C ALA A 239 5.61 4.61 18.79
N TYR A 240 5.14 4.44 20.03
CA TYR A 240 4.57 3.17 20.45
C TYR A 240 3.20 2.97 19.79
N ASN A 241 3.06 1.92 18.97
CA ASN A 241 1.87 1.70 18.11
C ASN A 241 0.55 1.86 18.86
N TRP A 242 0.36 1.08 19.92
CA TRP A 242 -0.92 1.01 20.65
C TRP A 242 -1.20 2.20 21.56
N LYS A 243 -0.33 3.22 21.58
CA LYS A 243 -0.62 4.54 22.16
C LYS A 243 -1.37 5.45 21.19
N TYR A 244 -1.18 5.24 19.88
CA TYR A 244 -1.68 6.13 18.83
C TYR A 244 -2.65 5.45 17.86
N VAL A 245 -2.75 4.12 17.90
CA VAL A 245 -3.51 3.30 16.95
C VAL A 245 -4.34 2.27 17.72
N VAL A 246 -5.64 2.19 17.43
CA VAL A 246 -6.45 1.02 17.81
C VAL A 246 -6.42 0.00 16.69
N GLU A 247 -6.31 -1.28 17.04
CA GLU A 247 -6.12 -2.37 16.09
C GLU A 247 -7.05 -3.55 16.41
N ASN A 248 -7.71 -4.08 15.37
CA ASN A 248 -8.59 -5.24 15.53
C ASN A 248 -7.80 -6.51 15.86
N GLN A 249 -8.49 -7.50 16.40
CA GLN A 249 -8.00 -8.87 16.44
C GLN A 249 -7.83 -9.35 15.00
N TYR A 250 -6.61 -9.73 14.64
CA TYR A 250 -6.29 -10.31 13.33
C TYR A 250 -6.83 -11.74 13.22
N GLY A 251 -6.75 -12.31 12.02
CA GLY A 251 -7.15 -13.71 11.81
C GLY A 251 -8.65 -13.92 11.70
N ASP A 252 -9.03 -15.18 11.56
CA ASP A 252 -10.44 -15.60 11.54
C ASP A 252 -11.11 -15.36 12.91
N ASP A 253 -10.33 -15.31 14.00
CA ASP A 253 -10.79 -14.92 15.34
C ASP A 253 -11.29 -13.46 15.42
N GLY A 254 -10.83 -12.60 14.51
CA GLY A 254 -11.30 -11.23 14.34
C GLY A 254 -12.67 -11.13 13.66
N MET A 255 -13.06 -12.14 12.90
CA MET A 255 -14.22 -12.12 12.01
C MET A 255 -15.51 -12.53 12.75
N LYS A 256 -15.91 -11.72 13.74
CA LYS A 256 -17.12 -11.96 14.56
C LYS A 256 -18.24 -11.02 14.15
N ALA A 257 -19.29 -11.55 13.53
CA ALA A 257 -20.45 -10.76 13.09
C ALA A 257 -21.05 -9.94 14.25
N GLY A 258 -21.28 -8.64 14.00
CA GLY A 258 -21.82 -7.71 15.01
C GLY A 258 -20.82 -7.25 16.08
N SER A 259 -19.55 -7.64 15.97
CA SER A 259 -18.49 -7.25 16.90
C SER A 259 -17.23 -6.82 16.16
N CYS A 260 -16.39 -6.01 16.81
CA CYS A 260 -15.06 -5.64 16.34
C CYS A 260 -14.09 -5.88 17.49
N PRO A 261 -13.70 -7.15 17.74
CA PRO A 261 -12.74 -7.44 18.81
C PRO A 261 -11.40 -6.74 18.52
N ASN A 262 -10.78 -6.17 19.55
CA ASN A 262 -9.41 -5.67 19.49
C ASN A 262 -8.41 -6.78 19.83
N ARG A 263 -7.18 -6.65 19.34
CA ARG A 263 -6.07 -7.48 19.81
C ARG A 263 -5.67 -7.10 21.24
N ASN A 264 -4.97 -8.00 21.93
CA ASN A 264 -4.65 -7.88 23.35
C ASN A 264 -3.88 -6.61 23.74
N GLU A 265 -2.94 -6.17 22.90
CA GLU A 265 -2.09 -5.01 23.15
C GLU A 265 -2.80 -3.68 22.87
N SER A 266 -3.87 -3.72 22.06
CA SER A 266 -4.63 -2.54 21.66
C SER A 266 -5.69 -2.18 22.69
N SER A 267 -5.98 -0.89 22.79
CA SER A 267 -7.22 -0.42 23.43
C SER A 267 -8.46 -0.90 22.65
N PRO A 268 -9.66 -0.91 23.27
CA PRO A 268 -10.92 -1.25 22.58
C PRO A 268 -11.14 -0.42 21.31
N MET A 269 -11.72 -1.01 20.27
CA MET A 269 -11.93 -0.35 18.96
C MET A 269 -12.81 0.91 19.02
N ASN A 270 -13.56 1.11 20.11
CA ASN A 270 -14.41 2.29 20.34
C ASN A 270 -13.71 3.38 21.20
N THR A 271 -12.40 3.28 21.43
CA THR A 271 -11.62 4.24 22.21
C THR A 271 -11.48 5.56 21.48
N LYS A 272 -12.29 6.56 21.84
CA LYS A 272 -12.36 7.87 21.15
C LYS A 272 -11.13 8.75 21.33
N THR A 273 -10.26 8.46 22.31
CA THR A 273 -9.04 9.22 22.58
C THR A 273 -7.86 8.82 21.70
N ILE A 274 -8.05 7.83 20.82
CA ILE A 274 -7.06 7.36 19.84
C ILE A 274 -7.69 7.51 18.45
N SER A 275 -7.07 8.31 17.59
CA SER A 275 -7.69 8.76 16.33
C SER A 275 -7.30 7.94 15.09
N LEU A 276 -6.31 7.06 15.17
CA LEU A 276 -5.97 6.13 14.10
C LEU A 276 -6.54 4.74 14.37
N VAL A 277 -7.01 4.10 13.31
CA VAL A 277 -7.51 2.72 13.31
C VAL A 277 -6.72 1.91 12.30
N LEU A 278 -6.10 0.82 12.73
CA LEU A 278 -5.48 -0.17 11.85
C LEU A 278 -6.40 -1.39 11.74
N GLN A 279 -6.77 -1.74 10.51
CA GLN A 279 -7.45 -2.98 10.21
C GLN A 279 -6.47 -3.98 9.62
N ASN A 280 -6.23 -5.09 10.33
CA ASN A 280 -5.35 -6.16 9.93
C ASN A 280 -6.13 -7.48 9.83
N TYR A 281 -6.08 -8.13 8.67
CA TYR A 281 -6.70 -9.43 8.45
C TYR A 281 -5.88 -10.27 7.49
N PHE A 282 -5.69 -11.53 7.87
CA PHE A 282 -5.20 -12.62 7.05
C PHE A 282 -5.89 -13.89 7.54
N LYS A 283 -6.08 -14.87 6.67
CA LYS A 283 -6.75 -16.12 7.05
C LYS A 283 -5.83 -16.95 7.97
N THR A 284 -6.40 -17.54 9.03
CA THR A 284 -5.69 -18.36 10.04
C THR A 284 -6.32 -19.72 10.20
#